data_AF-A0A6N7IW62-F1
#
_entry.id   AF-A0A6N7IW62-F1
#
_cell.length_a   1.000
_cell.length_b   1.000
_cell.length_c   1.000
_cell.angle_alpha   90.00
_cell.angle_beta   90.00
_cell.angle_gamma   90.00
#
_symmetry.space_group_name_H-M   'P 1'
#
loop_
_entity.id
_entity.type
_entity.pdbx_description
1 polymer ?
#
loop_
_entity_poly.entity_id
_entity_poly.type
_entity_poly.pdbx_seq_one_letter_code
_entity_poly.pdbx_strand_id
1 'polypeptide(L)'
;MVNARGCITALNRAAELILGGAATALTGRPIQEVAPGSGLPEVLETGQLQTSRRVVINGKHLVSNLSPVTHDGRVVGAVAVRPVPWL
;
A
#
# COMPACT_ATOMS: atom_id res chain seq x y z
N MET A 1 -0.46 -1.02 -4.73
CA MET A 1 -0.88 0.34 -5.10
C MET A 1 -2.37 0.48 -4.90
N VAL A 2 -2.83 1.65 -4.50
CA VAL A 2 -4.24 2.00 -4.39
C VAL A 2 -4.53 3.29 -5.15
N ASN A 3 -5.77 3.46 -5.60
CA ASN A 3 -6.26 4.75 -6.14
C ASN A 3 -6.71 5.70 -5.02
N ALA A 4 -7.17 6.90 -5.39
CA ALA A 4 -7.65 7.94 -4.46
C ALA A 4 -8.82 7.50 -3.55
N ARG A 5 -9.56 6.43 -3.90
CA ARG A 5 -10.63 5.87 -3.07
C ARG A 5 -10.13 4.77 -2.12
N GLY A 6 -8.83 4.48 -2.11
CA GLY A 6 -8.26 3.40 -1.33
C GLY A 6 -8.47 2.00 -1.91
N CYS A 7 -8.95 1.89 -3.16
CA CYS A 7 -9.13 0.60 -3.81
C CYS A 7 -7.82 0.12 -4.42
N ILE A 8 -7.51 -1.18 -4.24
CA ILE A 8 -6.31 -1.81 -4.80
C ILE A 8 -6.36 -1.77 -6.33
N THR A 9 -5.31 -1.24 -6.96
CA THR A 9 -5.18 -1.17 -8.43
C THR A 9 -4.06 -2.04 -8.99
N ALA A 10 -3.06 -2.35 -8.18
CA ALA A 10 -1.96 -3.21 -8.57
C ALA A 10 -1.32 -3.89 -7.35
N LEU A 11 -0.96 -5.16 -7.53
CA LEU A 11 -0.19 -5.96 -6.59
C LEU A 11 0.93 -6.66 -7.36
N ASN A 12 2.10 -6.76 -6.75
CA ASN A 12 3.15 -7.67 -7.24
C ASN A 12 3.03 -9.02 -6.52
N ARG A 13 3.80 -10.00 -6.98
CA ARG A 13 3.77 -11.36 -6.43
C ARG A 13 4.07 -11.41 -4.92
N ALA A 14 5.01 -10.58 -4.45
CA ALA A 14 5.34 -10.52 -3.03
C ALA A 14 4.16 -9.99 -2.19
N ALA A 15 3.43 -9.00 -2.69
CA ALA A 15 2.24 -8.47 -2.03
C ALA A 15 1.12 -9.51 -1.98
N GLU A 16 0.86 -10.26 -3.07
CA GLU A 16 -0.12 -11.36 -3.05
C GLU A 16 0.17 -12.38 -1.93
N LEU A 17 1.43 -12.77 -1.76
CA LEU A 17 1.87 -13.72 -0.72
C LEU A 17 1.73 -13.16 0.70
N ILE A 18 1.94 -11.86 0.89
CA ILE A 18 1.77 -11.19 2.18
C ILE A 18 0.27 -11.06 2.52
N LEU A 19 -0.53 -10.66 1.53
CA LEU A 19 -1.96 -10.43 1.67
C LEU A 19 -2.78 -11.72 1.69
N GLY A 20 -2.20 -12.85 1.24
CA GLY A 20 -2.87 -14.15 1.22
C GLY A 20 -3.92 -14.27 0.12
N GLY A 21 -3.79 -13.54 -0.99
CA GLY A 21 -4.76 -13.55 -2.07
C GLY A 21 -4.17 -13.13 -3.42
N ALA A 22 -4.72 -13.69 -4.50
CA ALA A 22 -4.32 -13.35 -5.86
C ALA A 22 -4.77 -11.93 -6.26
N ALA A 23 -3.99 -11.26 -7.10
CA ALA A 23 -4.28 -9.93 -7.60
C ALA A 23 -5.65 -9.85 -8.28
N THR A 24 -6.04 -10.89 -9.03
CA THR A 24 -7.35 -10.99 -9.67
C THR A 24 -8.51 -10.99 -8.69
N ALA A 25 -8.31 -11.49 -7.46
CA ALA A 25 -9.34 -11.52 -6.42
C ALA A 25 -9.33 -10.28 -5.52
N LEU A 26 -8.19 -9.59 -5.41
CA LEU A 26 -8.01 -8.45 -4.50
C LEU A 26 -8.14 -7.09 -5.19
N THR A 27 -7.93 -7.01 -6.51
CA THR A 27 -8.06 -5.76 -7.27
C THR A 27 -9.49 -5.22 -7.18
N GLY A 28 -9.61 -3.90 -7.02
CA GLY A 28 -10.88 -3.20 -6.81
C GLY A 28 -11.35 -3.17 -5.35
N ARG A 29 -10.85 -4.06 -4.48
CA ARG A 29 -11.25 -4.09 -3.07
C ARG A 29 -10.63 -2.94 -2.26
N PRO A 30 -11.31 -2.43 -1.21
CA PRO A 30 -10.74 -1.44 -0.31
C PRO A 30 -9.53 -2.01 0.45
N ILE A 31 -8.42 -1.27 0.48
CA ILE A 31 -7.22 -1.70 1.20
C ILE A 31 -7.46 -1.81 2.71
N GLN A 32 -8.39 -1.04 3.27
CA GLN A 32 -8.72 -1.09 4.69
C GLN A 32 -9.33 -2.44 5.10
N GLU A 33 -10.05 -3.11 4.19
CA GLU A 33 -10.59 -4.44 4.44
C GLU A 33 -9.52 -5.54 4.26
N VAL A 34 -8.64 -5.36 3.26
CA VAL A 34 -7.64 -6.39 2.90
C VAL A 34 -6.40 -6.32 3.80
N ALA A 35 -5.98 -5.12 4.19
CA ALA A 35 -4.81 -4.84 5.00
C ALA A 35 -5.02 -3.55 5.84
N PRO A 36 -5.82 -3.61 6.91
CA PRO A 36 -6.14 -2.45 7.75
C PRO A 36 -4.90 -1.77 8.36
N GLY A 37 -3.82 -2.53 8.58
CA GLY A 37 -2.54 -2.02 9.09
C GLY A 37 -1.56 -1.48 8.03
N SER A 38 -1.98 -1.33 6.77
CA SER A 38 -1.08 -0.97 5.66
C SER A 38 -0.53 0.45 5.71
N GLY A 39 -1.22 1.38 6.39
CA GLY A 39 -0.87 2.82 6.42
C GLY A 39 -1.16 3.58 5.12
N LEU A 40 -1.61 2.92 4.06
CA LEU A 40 -1.96 3.56 2.79
C LEU A 40 -3.10 4.58 2.87
N PRO A 41 -4.18 4.38 3.66
CA PRO A 41 -5.21 5.41 3.83
C PRO A 41 -4.66 6.71 4.41
N GLU A 42 -3.78 6.63 5.40
CA GLU A 42 -3.16 7.80 6.03
C GLU A 42 -2.33 8.60 5.02
N VAL A 43 -1.63 7.92 4.11
CA VAL A 43 -0.88 8.57 3.01
C VAL A 43 -1.80 9.21 1.98
N LEU A 44 -2.96 8.59 1.70
CA LEU A 44 -3.97 9.20 0.82
C LEU A 44 -4.55 10.49 1.43
N GLU A 45 -4.79 10.49 2.74
CA GLU A 45 -5.34 11.65 3.46
C GLU A 45 -4.32 12.78 3.61
N THR A 46 -3.09 12.45 3.99
CA THR A 46 -2.05 13.43 4.33
C THR A 46 -1.23 13.88 3.12
N GLY A 47 -1.14 13.05 2.08
CA GLY A 47 -0.21 13.27 0.97
C GLY A 47 1.26 13.22 1.39
N GLN A 48 1.58 12.64 2.56
CA GLN A 48 2.95 12.61 3.09
C GLN A 48 3.64 11.27 2.82
N LEU A 49 4.92 11.35 2.43
CA LEU A 49 5.81 10.21 2.34
C LEU A 49 6.08 9.64 3.74
N GLN A 50 6.02 8.31 3.86
CA GLN A 50 6.34 7.61 5.11
C GLN A 50 7.39 6.54 4.85
N THR A 51 8.60 6.77 5.33
CA THR A 51 9.75 5.89 5.12
C THR A 51 9.94 4.93 6.30
N SER A 52 10.37 3.71 6.01
CA SER A 52 10.72 2.69 7.01
C SER A 52 9.60 2.41 8.02
N ARG A 53 8.33 2.53 7.60
CA ARG A 53 7.18 2.26 8.46
C ARG A 53 7.10 0.78 8.75
N ARG A 54 7.05 0.45 10.05
CA ARG A 54 6.76 -0.91 10.51
C ARG A 54 5.27 -1.16 10.39
N VAL A 55 4.89 -2.20 9.65
CA VAL A 55 3.49 -2.60 9.48
C VAL A 55 3.33 -4.07 9.82
N VAL A 56 2.16 -4.43 10.32
CA VAL A 56 1.78 -5.83 10.60
C VAL A 56 0.59 -6.16 9.72
N ILE A 57 0.78 -7.15 8.85
CA ILE A 57 -0.25 -7.59 7.90
C ILE A 57 -0.28 -9.11 7.94
N ASN A 58 -1.45 -9.70 8.25
CA ASN A 58 -1.62 -11.15 8.40
C ASN A 58 -0.57 -11.80 9.32
N GLY A 59 -0.26 -11.14 10.44
CA GLY A 59 0.76 -11.60 11.40
C GLY A 59 2.21 -11.47 10.94
N LYS A 60 2.47 -10.95 9.73
CA LYS A 60 3.82 -10.72 9.22
C LYS A 60 4.27 -9.31 9.57
N HIS A 61 5.44 -9.20 10.20
CA HIS A 61 6.10 -7.92 10.48
C HIS A 61 6.91 -7.49 9.25
N LEU A 62 6.63 -6.29 8.74
CA LEU A 62 7.22 -5.77 7.52
C LEU A 62 7.72 -4.35 7.78
N VAL A 63 8.74 -3.96 7.03
CA VAL A 63 9.09 -2.55 6.85
C VAL A 63 8.65 -2.16 5.44
N SER A 64 7.95 -1.05 5.30
CA SER A 64 7.48 -0.52 4.02
C SER A 64 7.77 0.97 3.92
N ASN A 65 8.13 1.42 2.72
CA ASN A 65 7.98 2.82 2.35
C ASN A 65 6.59 2.99 1.74
N LEU A 66 5.89 4.04 2.14
CA LEU A 66 4.58 4.40 1.61
C LEU A 66 4.68 5.78 0.97
N SER A 67 4.41 5.87 -0.33
CA SER A 67 4.53 7.10 -1.09
C SER A 67 3.19 7.49 -1.70
N PRO A 68 2.77 8.77 -1.61
CA PRO A 68 1.64 9.26 -2.36
C PRO A 68 1.96 9.25 -3.86
N VAL A 69 0.95 9.07 -4.68
CA VAL A 69 1.01 9.29 -6.13
C VAL A 69 0.25 10.56 -6.41
N THR A 70 0.93 11.57 -6.94
CA THR A 70 0.35 12.89 -7.19
C THR A 70 0.24 13.19 -8.68
N HIS A 71 -0.82 13.88 -9.06
CA HIS A 71 -1.03 14.43 -10.40
C HIS A 71 -1.66 15.82 -10.26
N ASP A 72 -1.07 16.83 -10.89
CA ASP A 72 -1.49 18.24 -10.79
C ASP A 72 -1.68 18.71 -9.34
N GLY A 73 -0.73 18.38 -8.46
CA GLY A 73 -0.76 18.76 -7.05
C GLY A 73 -1.80 18.03 -6.20
N ARG A 74 -2.54 17.06 -6.75
CA ARG A 74 -3.55 16.27 -6.05
C ARG A 74 -3.08 14.84 -5.85
N VAL A 75 -3.38 14.26 -4.69
CA VAL A 75 -3.14 12.83 -4.44
C VAL A 75 -4.16 12.01 -5.22
N VAL A 76 -3.69 11.21 -6.18
CA VAL A 76 -4.51 10.32 -7.01
C VAL A 76 -4.38 8.85 -6.62
N GLY A 77 -3.48 8.54 -5.71
CA GLY A 77 -3.25 7.20 -5.21
C GLY A 77 -2.12 7.13 -4.21
N ALA A 78 -1.77 5.92 -3.79
CA ALA A 78 -0.63 5.66 -2.92
C ALA A 78 -0.02 4.29 -3.22
N VAL A 79 1.27 4.13 -2.95
CA VAL A 79 1.99 2.88 -3.18
C VAL A 79 2.79 2.49 -1.95
N ALA A 80 2.73 1.19 -1.61
CA ALA A 80 3.58 0.57 -0.62
C ALA A 80 4.66 -0.23 -1.34
N VAL A 81 5.92 0.07 -1.06
CA VAL A 81 7.08 -0.65 -1.60
C VAL A 81 7.96 -1.14 -0.46
N ARG A 82 8.50 -2.34 -0.62
CA ARG A 82 9.48 -2.85 0.33
C ARG A 82 10.77 -2.03 0.15
N PRO A 83 11.35 -1.45 1.22
CA PRO A 83 12.63 -0.78 1.13
C PRO A 83 13.68 -1.81 0.71
N VAL A 84 14.49 -1.43 -0.25
CA VAL A 84 15.67 -2.20 -0.63
C VAL A 84 16.74 -1.85 0.39
N PRO A 85 17.28 -2.80 1.15
CA PRO A 85 18.15 -2.44 2.26
C PRO A 85 19.50 -1.85 1.81
N TRP A 86 19.92 -2.02 0.54
CA TRP A 86 21.25 -1.58 0.05
C TRP A 86 21.24 -1.10 -1.43
N LEU A 87 20.10 -0.62 -1.91
CA LEU A 87 19.94 0.05 -3.22
C LEU A 87 19.20 1.37 -3.01
#